data_AF-A0A6G2S6C4-F1
#
_entry.id   AF-A0A6G2S6C4-F1
#
_cell.length_a   1.000
_cell.length_b   1.000
_cell.length_c   1.000
_cell.angle_alpha   90.00
_cell.angle_beta   90.00
_cell.angle_gamma   90.00
#
_symmetry.space_group_name_H-M   'P 1'
#
loop_
_entity.id
_entity.type
_entity.pdbx_description
1 polymer ?
#
loop_
_entity_poly.entity_id
_entity_poly.type
_entity_poly.pdbx_seq_one_letter_code
_entity_poly.pdbx_strand_id
1 'polypeptide(L)' 'MSVADLLKNVSVADLTALTTIADLIDAGHVAVEVEETFPLEQADVAHSRGEAGRTRGKLVLTIAN' A
#
# COMPACT_ATOMS: atom_id res chain seq x y z
N MET A 1 6.17 4.99 12.80
CA MET A 1 7.00 4.79 11.60
C MET A 1 6.63 5.88 10.60
N SER A 2 7.54 6.83 10.31
CA SER A 2 7.21 7.98 9.47
C SER A 2 7.29 7.59 8.00
N VAL A 3 6.42 8.17 7.16
CA VAL A 3 6.47 8.04 5.68
C VAL A 3 7.86 8.39 5.14
N ALA A 4 8.57 9.30 5.82
CA ALA A 4 9.94 9.68 5.50
C ALA A 4 10.97 8.54 5.64
N ASP A 5 10.71 7.53 6.48
CA ASP A 5 11.61 6.37 6.63
C ASP A 5 11.44 5.34 5.51
N LEU A 6 10.26 5.27 4.88
CA LEU A 6 10.01 4.40 3.73
C LEU A 6 10.73 4.89 2.46
N LEU A 7 10.97 6.21 2.36
CA LEU A 7 11.54 6.87 1.18
C LEU A 7 13.07 6.69 1.02
N LYS A 8 13.77 6.12 2.01
CA LYS A 8 15.23 5.94 1.98
C LYS A 8 15.72 4.88 0.97
N ASN A 9 14.84 4.03 0.45
CA ASN A 9 15.19 2.91 -0.44
C ASN A 9 14.70 3.07 -1.88
N VAL A 10 14.25 4.26 -2.28
CA VAL A 10 13.57 4.50 -3.56
C VAL A 10 14.42 5.38 -4.45
N SER A 11 14.54 5.03 -5.75
CA SER A 11 15.29 5.82 -6.73
C SER A 11 14.69 7.23 -6.88
N VAL A 12 15.50 8.24 -7.19
CA VAL A 12 15.05 9.64 -7.32
C VAL A 12 13.97 9.82 -8.42
N ALA A 13 14.00 8.98 -9.46
CA ALA A 13 12.95 8.94 -10.48
C ALA A 13 11.62 8.40 -9.92
N ASP A 14 11.68 7.35 -9.13
CA ASP A 14 10.53 6.76 -8.44
C ASP A 14 9.96 7.74 -7.40
N LEU A 15 10.81 8.55 -6.76
CA LEU A 15 10.40 9.61 -5.84
C LEU A 15 9.50 10.64 -6.51
N THR A 16 9.88 11.17 -7.68
CA THR A 16 9.06 12.19 -8.37
C THR A 16 7.70 11.62 -8.78
N ALA A 17 7.67 10.38 -9.27
CA ALA A 17 6.44 9.70 -9.65
C ALA A 17 5.54 9.44 -8.43
N LEU A 18 6.11 8.97 -7.32
CA LEU A 18 5.38 8.72 -6.09
C LEU A 18 4.88 10.01 -5.43
N THR A 19 5.64 11.12 -5.48
CA THR A 19 5.19 12.44 -5.01
C THR A 19 3.97 12.90 -5.80
N THR A 20 4.00 12.77 -7.13
CA THR A 20 2.87 13.15 -7.98
C THR A 20 1.62 12.32 -7.66
N ILE A 21 1.80 11.01 -7.42
CA ILE A 21 0.71 10.13 -7.01
C ILE A 21 0.17 10.52 -5.62
N ALA A 22 1.05 10.88 -4.68
CA ALA A 22 0.65 11.34 -3.35
C ALA A 22 -0.19 12.63 -3.43
N ASP A 23 0.24 13.62 -4.22
CA ASP A 23 -0.50 14.87 -4.42
C ASP A 23 -1.91 14.62 -4.98
N LEU A 24 -2.06 13.65 -5.90
CA LEU A 24 -3.36 13.26 -6.46
C LEU A 24 -4.25 12.55 -5.42
N ILE A 25 -3.67 11.78 -4.51
CA ILE A 25 -4.40 11.14 -3.41
C ILE A 25 -4.85 12.21 -2.41
N ASP A 26 -3.96 13.11 -2.01
CA ASP A 26 -4.24 14.19 -1.06
C ASP A 26 -5.29 15.18 -1.59
N ALA A 27 -5.28 15.45 -2.90
CA ALA A 27 -6.31 16.24 -3.57
C ALA A 27 -7.67 15.51 -3.73
N GLY A 28 -7.75 14.24 -3.33
CA GLY A 28 -8.96 13.42 -3.44
C GLY A 28 -9.28 12.96 -4.86
N HIS A 29 -8.36 13.11 -5.82
CA HIS A 29 -8.52 12.66 -7.20
C HIS A 29 -8.30 11.15 -7.36
N VAL A 30 -7.56 10.53 -6.43
CA VAL A 30 -7.29 9.10 -6.41
C VAL A 30 -7.70 8.54 -5.05
N ALA A 31 -8.66 7.62 -5.05
CA ALA A 31 -9.04 6.88 -3.84
C ALA A 31 -8.26 5.57 -3.77
N VAL A 32 -7.58 5.33 -2.65
CA VAL A 32 -6.96 4.03 -2.36
C VAL A 32 -8.06 3.10 -1.83
N GLU A 33 -8.51 2.17 -2.66
CA GLU A 33 -9.46 1.15 -2.24
C GLU A 33 -8.71 0.05 -1.48
N VAL A 34 -8.92 -0.01 -0.17
CA VAL A 34 -8.47 -1.10 0.69
C VAL A 34 -9.59 -2.12 0.75
N GLU A 35 -9.34 -3.30 0.16
CA GLU A 35 -10.35 -4.35 0.11
C GLU A 35 -10.46 -5.07 1.45
N GLU A 36 -9.32 -5.46 2.02
CA GLU A 36 -9.28 -6.21 3.27
C GLU A 36 -7.93 -5.97 3.98
N THR A 37 -7.96 -6.01 5.31
CA THR A 37 -6.78 -5.84 6.15
C THR A 37 -6.58 -7.09 6.99
N PHE A 38 -5.37 -7.65 6.97
CA PHE A 38 -5.02 -8.83 7.75
C PHE A 38 -3.90 -8.50 8.74
N PRO A 39 -3.91 -9.08 9.95
CA PRO A 39 -2.73 -9.03 10.81
C PRO A 39 -1.58 -9.80 10.15
N LEU A 40 -0.33 -9.40 10.39
CA LEU A 40 0.87 -9.98 9.75
C LEU A 40 0.95 -11.50 9.96
N GLU A 41 0.45 -12.01 11.08
CA GLU A 41 0.37 -13.43 11.41
C GLU A 41 -0.51 -14.22 10.42
N GLN A 42 -1.36 -13.55 9.65
CA GLN A 42 -2.24 -14.11 8.63
C GLN A 42 -1.78 -13.76 7.20
N ALA A 43 -0.48 -13.48 7.02
CA ALA A 43 0.08 -13.16 5.71
C ALA A 43 -0.12 -14.28 4.67
N ASP A 44 -0.19 -15.54 5.10
CA ASP A 44 -0.49 -16.70 4.28
C ASP A 44 -1.91 -16.64 3.68
N VAL A 45 -2.90 -16.25 4.48
CA VAL A 45 -4.29 -16.04 4.06
C VAL A 45 -4.38 -14.86 3.09
N ALA A 46 -3.72 -13.75 3.41
CA ALA A 46 -3.67 -12.57 2.55
C ALA A 46 -3.03 -12.90 1.19
N HIS A 47 -1.94 -13.67 1.18
CA HIS A 47 -1.26 -14.09 -0.05
C HIS A 47 -2.16 -15.00 -0.90
N SER A 48 -2.80 -15.99 -0.27
CA SER A 48 -3.75 -16.90 -0.96
C SER A 48 -4.94 -16.15 -1.55
N ARG A 49 -5.43 -15.11 -0.87
CA ARG A 49 -6.48 -14.20 -1.37
C ARG A 49 -6.01 -13.37 -2.56
N GLY A 50 -4.78 -12.86 -2.54
CA GLY A 50 -4.21 -12.10 -3.66
C GLY A 50 -4.02 -12.95 -4.92
N GLU A 51 -3.54 -14.19 -4.76
CA GLU A 51 -3.35 -15.15 -5.85
C GLU A 51 -4.66 -15.55 -6.53
N ALA A 52 -5.80 -15.44 -5.84
CA ALA A 52 -7.10 -15.74 -6.41
C ALA A 52 -7.54 -14.75 -7.52
N GLY A 53 -6.81 -13.65 -7.73
CA GLY A 53 -6.98 -12.73 -8.86
C GLY A 53 -8.33 -12.00 -8.93
N ARG A 54 -9.14 -12.09 -7.88
CA ARG A 54 -10.47 -11.44 -7.76
C ARG A 54 -10.45 -10.22 -6.86
N THR A 55 -9.30 -9.89 -6.29
CA THR A 55 -9.17 -8.74 -5.40
C THR A 55 -9.25 -7.44 -6.21
N ARG A 56 -10.21 -6.59 -5.85
CA ARG A 56 -10.35 -5.21 -6.34
C ARG A 56 -9.91 -4.28 -5.22
N GLY A 57 -8.60 -4.08 -5.11
CA GLY A 57 -8.04 -3.18 -4.12
C GLY A 57 -6.69 -3.66 -3.60
N LYS A 58 -6.19 -2.93 -2.60
CA LYS A 58 -4.98 -3.31 -1.87
C LYS A 58 -5.35 -4.23 -0.72
N LEU A 59 -4.62 -5.33 -0.58
CA LEU A 59 -4.58 -6.12 0.64
C LEU A 59 -3.51 -5.51 1.56
N VAL A 60 -3.90 -5.13 2.77
CA VAL A 60 -3.01 -4.47 3.73
C VAL A 60 -2.67 -5.43 4.85
N LEU A 61 -1.39 -5.51 5.20
CA LEU A 61 -0.94 -6.23 6.39
C LEU A 61 -0.71 -5.23 7.52
N THR A 62 -1.34 -5.46 8.66
CA THR A 62 -1.11 -4.68 9.88
C THR A 62 -0.13 -5.40 10.78
N ILE A 63 0.79 -4.63 11.34
CA ILE A 63 1.64 -5.06 12.46
C ILE A 63 1.07 -4.45 13.73
N ALA A 64 0.94 -5.26 14.78
CA ALA A 64 0.62 -4.73 16.11
C ALA A 64 1.75 -3.74 16.50
N ASN A 65 1.36 -2.53 16.85
CA ASN A 65 2.28 -1.45 17.18
C ASN A 65 2.83 -1.57 18.60
#